data_AF-A0A843XVW0-F1
#
_entry.id   AF-A0A843XVW0-F1
#
_cell.length_a   1.000
_cell.length_b   1.000
_cell.length_c   1.000
_cell.angle_alpha   90.00
_cell.angle_beta   90.00
_cell.angle_gamma   90.00
#
_symmetry.space_group_name_H-M   'P 1'
#
loop_
_entity.id
_entity.type
_entity.pdbx_description
1 polymer ?
#
loop_
_entity_poly.entity_id
_entity_poly.type
_entity_poly.pdbx_seq_one_letter_code
_entity_poly.pdbx_strand_id
1 'polypeptide(L)'
;MVSSSLELQTFKSGISHQHHLHGFGFVPSIKESSVQLVRWSPPVSGLVLHVDGASKGNPGFCGGGGCIRDSSGNLLFAFAHFYGVGDSLMAEVHAMCDGIRLASDYGFPLKTIYSDSMTLPPAPAARASPKLQAPLPILAMAATSKPLATAAAAVVVLVAAALLLAPADASTLTVFTGPGCSGKTKDVNYVCGCYDISYYQGGYHFVFTEGQKAYLHTSYNCGDAQPYPLYKEYRYCYHTGFKSVLMVC
;
A
#
# COMPACT_ATOMS: atom_id res chain seq x y z
N MET A 1 -7.22 -24.12 -21.67
CA MET A 1 -6.97 -22.80 -21.04
C MET A 1 -5.90 -23.04 -20.00
N VAL A 2 -4.69 -22.51 -20.20
CA VAL A 2 -3.53 -22.86 -19.38
C VAL A 2 -3.63 -22.12 -18.05
N SER A 3 -3.85 -22.89 -16.98
CA SER A 3 -3.70 -22.44 -15.60
C SER A 3 -2.23 -22.16 -15.35
N SER A 4 -1.79 -20.91 -15.53
CA SER A 4 -0.45 -20.49 -15.13
C SER A 4 -0.45 -20.28 -13.62
N SER A 5 -0.05 -21.32 -12.88
CA SER A 5 0.17 -21.25 -11.43
C SER A 5 1.35 -20.33 -11.13
N LEU A 6 1.13 -19.33 -10.27
CA LEU A 6 2.18 -18.48 -9.71
C LEU A 6 2.98 -19.31 -8.70
N GLU A 7 4.30 -19.37 -8.85
CA GLU A 7 5.17 -20.16 -7.98
C GLU A 7 5.96 -19.23 -7.04
N LEU A 8 5.86 -19.48 -5.72
CA LEU A 8 6.68 -18.82 -4.70
C LEU A 8 7.91 -19.70 -4.43
N GLN A 9 9.10 -19.14 -4.61
CA GLN A 9 10.36 -19.83 -4.35
C GLN A 9 11.14 -19.12 -3.24
N THR A 10 11.74 -19.90 -2.35
CA THR A 10 12.60 -19.38 -1.27
C THR A 10 14.07 -19.43 -1.68
N PHE A 11 14.81 -18.34 -1.48
CA PHE A 11 16.25 -18.33 -1.66
C PHE A 11 16.95 -18.86 -0.40
N LYS A 12 17.53 -20.07 -0.45
CA LYS A 12 18.32 -20.63 0.66
C LYS A 12 19.79 -20.29 0.50
N SER A 13 20.30 -19.32 1.26
CA SER A 13 21.75 -19.25 1.53
C SER A 13 22.08 -20.22 2.66
N GLY A 14 22.79 -21.31 2.37
CA GLY A 14 23.21 -22.29 3.37
C GLY A 14 24.26 -21.72 4.32
N ILE A 15 23.86 -21.34 5.54
CA ILE A 15 24.78 -21.08 6.66
C ILE A 15 24.49 -22.12 7.74
N SER A 16 25.39 -23.09 7.90
CA SER A 16 25.32 -24.13 8.94
C SER A 16 25.88 -23.58 10.26
N HIS A 17 25.08 -23.62 11.33
CA HIS A 17 25.51 -23.27 12.69
C HIS A 17 25.97 -24.54 13.42
N GLN A 18 27.28 -24.68 13.67
CA GLN A 18 27.80 -25.57 14.71
C GLN A 18 28.28 -24.71 15.89
N HIS A 19 27.67 -24.91 17.05
CA HIS A 19 28.13 -24.34 18.32
C HIS A 19 28.89 -25.42 19.08
N HIS A 20 30.20 -25.22 19.28
CA HIS A 20 30.97 -25.94 20.29
C HIS A 20 31.43 -24.91 21.32
N LEU A 21 30.98 -25.07 22.57
CA LEU A 21 31.29 -24.20 23.69
C LEU A 21 32.62 -24.63 24.31
N HIS A 22 33.56 -23.70 24.53
CA HIS A 22 34.46 -23.70 25.70
C HIS A 22 35.12 -22.31 25.90
N GLY A 23 34.86 -21.71 27.08
CA GLY A 23 35.83 -21.02 27.96
C GLY A 23 36.65 -19.80 27.52
N PHE A 24 36.37 -18.66 28.18
CA PHE A 24 37.27 -17.55 28.56
C PHE A 24 37.98 -16.68 27.48
N GLY A 25 37.59 -15.39 27.44
CA GLY A 25 38.33 -14.29 26.79
C GLY A 25 37.54 -13.60 25.68
N PHE A 26 36.74 -12.58 25.99
CA PHE A 26 35.99 -11.82 24.99
C PHE A 26 36.89 -10.79 24.29
N VAL A 27 37.68 -11.26 23.33
CA VAL A 27 38.11 -10.42 22.21
C VAL A 27 37.03 -10.62 21.14
N PRO A 28 36.38 -9.58 20.60
CA PRO A 28 35.48 -9.77 19.46
C PRO A 28 36.33 -10.27 18.29
N SER A 29 36.32 -11.58 18.07
CA SER A 29 36.85 -12.20 16.87
C SER A 29 36.04 -11.63 15.71
N ILE A 30 36.67 -10.77 14.90
CA ILE A 30 36.11 -10.37 13.62
C ILE A 30 36.01 -11.66 12.82
N LYS A 31 34.80 -12.22 12.79
CA LYS A 31 34.47 -13.41 12.02
C LYS A 31 34.84 -13.09 10.57
N GLU A 32 35.84 -13.78 10.05
CA GLU A 32 36.25 -13.67 8.65
C GLU A 32 35.05 -14.14 7.82
N SER A 33 34.33 -13.19 7.23
CA SER A 33 33.18 -13.49 6.39
C SER A 33 33.73 -13.90 5.04
N SER A 34 33.57 -15.18 4.69
CA SER A 34 33.87 -15.63 3.34
C SER A 34 32.82 -15.05 2.40
N VAL A 35 33.25 -14.17 1.51
CA VAL A 35 32.37 -13.62 0.47
C VAL A 35 32.13 -14.73 -0.54
N GLN A 36 30.96 -15.37 -0.45
CA GLN A 36 30.50 -16.28 -1.49
C GLN A 36 29.91 -15.47 -2.64
N LEU A 37 30.51 -15.56 -3.82
CA LEU A 37 29.94 -14.94 -5.01
C LEU A 37 28.70 -15.75 -5.43
N VAL A 38 27.53 -15.23 -5.09
CA VAL A 38 26.26 -15.76 -5.58
C VAL A 38 25.91 -15.05 -6.88
N ARG A 39 25.81 -15.82 -7.97
CA ARG A 39 25.27 -15.32 -9.24
C ARG A 39 23.80 -15.72 -9.35
N TRP A 40 22.92 -14.74 -9.39
CA TRP A 40 21.53 -14.96 -9.73
C TRP A 40 21.40 -15.30 -11.22
N SER A 41 20.62 -16.33 -11.55
CA SER A 41 20.26 -16.72 -12.90
C SER A 41 18.77 -16.43 -13.15
N PRO A 42 18.41 -15.64 -14.17
CA PRO A 42 17.01 -15.42 -14.52
C PRO A 42 16.34 -16.74 -14.98
N PRO A 43 15.03 -16.91 -14.76
CA PRO A 43 14.32 -18.05 -15.30
C PRO A 43 14.19 -17.97 -16.82
N VAL A 44 13.97 -19.14 -17.44
CA VAL A 44 13.93 -19.33 -18.91
C VAL A 44 12.94 -18.40 -19.61
N SER A 45 11.84 -18.03 -18.95
CA SER A 45 10.84 -17.11 -19.49
C SER A 45 9.97 -16.53 -18.38
N GLY A 46 9.35 -15.38 -18.65
CA GLY A 46 8.39 -14.71 -17.77
C GLY A 46 9.03 -13.62 -16.91
N LEU A 47 8.17 -12.86 -16.23
CA LEU A 47 8.58 -11.81 -15.30
C LEU A 47 8.70 -12.37 -13.89
N VAL A 48 9.73 -11.91 -13.20
CA VAL A 48 10.06 -12.35 -11.85
C VAL A 48 9.98 -11.19 -10.89
N LEU A 49 9.27 -11.37 -9.79
CA LEU A 49 9.26 -10.45 -8.68
C LEU A 49 10.19 -10.96 -7.57
N HIS A 50 11.17 -10.17 -7.17
CA HIS A 50 11.92 -10.39 -5.92
C HIS A 50 11.41 -9.43 -4.87
N VAL A 51 11.22 -9.91 -3.64
CA VAL A 51 10.85 -9.07 -2.50
C VAL A 51 11.76 -9.33 -1.31
N ASP A 52 11.89 -8.31 -0.47
CA ASP A 52 12.65 -8.33 0.78
C ASP A 52 11.98 -7.36 1.77
N GLY A 53 11.82 -7.81 3.01
CA GLY A 53 11.19 -7.09 4.10
C GLY A 53 12.07 -7.11 5.35
N ALA A 54 12.36 -5.92 5.86
CA ALA A 54 13.21 -5.74 7.04
C ALA A 54 12.46 -5.06 8.19
N SER A 55 12.81 -5.44 9.42
CA SER A 55 12.38 -4.75 10.64
C SER A 55 13.56 -4.49 11.58
N LYS A 56 13.59 -3.31 12.18
CA LYS A 56 14.54 -2.90 13.21
C LYS A 56 13.97 -3.20 14.60
N GLY A 57 13.86 -4.49 14.93
CA GLY A 57 13.28 -5.01 16.17
C GLY A 57 12.29 -6.15 15.90
N ASN A 58 11.65 -6.65 16.96
CA ASN A 58 10.57 -7.65 16.83
C ASN A 58 9.52 -7.46 17.94
N PRO A 59 8.53 -6.56 17.76
CA PRO A 59 8.33 -5.65 16.63
C PRO A 59 9.23 -4.40 16.68
N GLY A 60 9.42 -3.75 15.53
CA GLY A 60 10.20 -2.51 15.39
C GLY A 60 9.87 -1.77 14.10
N PHE A 61 10.55 -0.68 13.79
CA PHE A 61 10.32 0.03 12.53
C PHE A 61 10.63 -0.89 11.34
N CYS A 62 9.67 -1.07 10.45
CA CYS A 62 9.76 -2.02 9.35
C CYS A 62 9.38 -1.40 8.00
N GLY A 63 9.97 -1.97 6.97
CA GLY A 63 9.76 -1.57 5.58
C GLY A 63 10.25 -2.69 4.69
N GLY A 64 9.89 -2.63 3.42
CA GLY A 64 10.31 -3.63 2.47
C GLY A 64 10.21 -3.11 1.06
N GLY A 65 10.59 -3.93 0.11
CA GLY A 65 10.65 -3.53 -1.27
C GLY A 65 10.81 -4.73 -2.17
N GLY A 66 11.05 -4.43 -3.43
CA GLY A 66 11.23 -5.48 -4.41
C GLY A 66 11.58 -4.94 -5.78
N CYS A 67 11.84 -5.87 -6.69
CA CYS A 67 12.10 -5.56 -8.07
C CYS A 67 11.48 -6.59 -9.01
N ILE A 68 11.02 -6.13 -10.17
CA ILE A 68 10.52 -6.95 -11.25
C ILE A 68 11.60 -7.01 -12.34
N ARG A 69 11.94 -8.24 -12.75
CA ARG A 69 12.94 -8.51 -13.79
C ARG A 69 12.36 -9.33 -14.92
N ASP A 70 12.88 -9.12 -16.13
CA ASP A 70 12.60 -9.99 -17.27
C ASP A 70 13.51 -11.25 -17.28
N SER A 71 13.29 -12.14 -18.25
CA SER A 71 14.07 -13.36 -18.42
C SER A 71 15.52 -13.12 -18.89
N SER A 72 15.86 -11.91 -19.33
CA SER A 72 17.23 -11.50 -19.60
C SER A 72 17.93 -10.94 -18.35
N GLY A 73 17.19 -10.83 -17.24
CA GLY A 73 17.66 -10.28 -15.98
C GLY A 73 17.61 -8.77 -15.90
N ASN A 74 17.07 -8.09 -16.92
CA ASN A 74 16.92 -6.65 -16.93
C ASN A 74 15.92 -6.23 -15.86
N LEU A 75 16.25 -5.16 -15.15
CA LEU A 75 15.34 -4.54 -14.21
C LEU A 75 14.26 -3.79 -14.98
N LEU A 76 13.00 -4.15 -14.79
CA LEU A 76 11.86 -3.43 -15.35
C LEU A 76 11.29 -2.41 -14.37
N PHE A 77 11.24 -2.78 -13.08
CA PHE A 77 10.65 -1.94 -12.05
C PHE A 77 11.26 -2.26 -10.67
N ALA A 78 11.37 -1.25 -9.80
CA ALA A 78 11.79 -1.42 -8.40
C ALA A 78 10.94 -0.53 -7.49
N PHE A 79 10.72 -1.00 -6.26
CA PHE A 79 9.97 -0.26 -5.25
C PHE A 79 10.54 -0.49 -3.85
N ALA A 80 10.25 0.45 -2.97
CA ALA A 80 10.49 0.36 -1.54
C ALA A 80 9.39 1.13 -0.80
N HIS A 81 9.00 0.65 0.37
CA HIS A 81 7.88 1.16 1.14
C HIS A 81 8.13 0.97 2.64
N PHE A 82 7.87 2.01 3.41
CA PHE A 82 7.88 1.96 4.87
C PHE A 82 6.52 1.53 5.43
N TYR A 83 6.48 0.45 6.23
CA TYR A 83 5.24 -0.14 6.73
C TYR A 83 4.90 0.21 8.19
N GLY A 84 5.68 1.11 8.82
CA GLY A 84 5.44 1.51 10.20
C GLY A 84 6.16 0.61 11.19
N VAL A 85 5.46 0.13 12.22
CA VAL A 85 6.02 -0.76 13.24
C VAL A 85 5.45 -2.16 13.05
N GLY A 86 6.34 -3.14 12.87
CA GLY A 86 5.99 -4.54 12.65
C GLY A 86 7.22 -5.44 12.81
N ASP A 87 7.03 -6.74 12.65
CA ASP A 87 8.14 -7.69 12.58
C ASP A 87 8.62 -7.86 11.12
N SER A 88 9.70 -8.63 10.93
CA SER A 88 10.24 -8.89 9.59
C SER A 88 9.26 -9.66 8.70
N LEU A 89 8.47 -10.57 9.26
CA LEU A 89 7.49 -11.33 8.51
C LEU A 89 6.38 -10.43 7.94
N MET A 90 5.88 -9.48 8.73
CA MET A 90 4.93 -8.48 8.28
C MET A 90 5.51 -7.63 7.14
N ALA A 91 6.78 -7.23 7.26
CA ALA A 91 7.46 -6.47 6.21
C ALA A 91 7.59 -7.25 4.89
N GLU A 92 7.96 -8.54 4.98
CA GLU A 92 8.05 -9.45 3.84
C GLU A 92 6.71 -9.63 3.12
N VAL A 93 5.65 -9.90 3.89
CA VAL A 93 4.30 -10.08 3.35
C VAL A 93 3.80 -8.81 2.68
N HIS A 94 4.03 -7.65 3.31
CA HIS A 94 3.63 -6.37 2.72
C HIS A 94 4.42 -6.07 1.44
N ALA A 95 5.73 -6.31 1.40
CA ALA A 95 6.54 -6.17 0.20
C ALA A 95 6.04 -7.07 -0.94
N MET A 96 5.66 -8.31 -0.64
CA MET A 96 5.02 -9.21 -1.60
C MET A 96 3.70 -8.65 -2.13
N CYS A 97 2.81 -8.19 -1.25
CA CYS A 97 1.52 -7.62 -1.64
C CYS A 97 1.69 -6.39 -2.54
N ASP A 98 2.62 -5.50 -2.20
CA ASP A 98 2.91 -4.31 -2.99
C ASP A 98 3.47 -4.68 -4.36
N GLY A 99 4.42 -5.61 -4.43
CA GLY A 99 4.98 -6.08 -5.71
C GLY A 99 3.95 -6.73 -6.63
N ILE A 100 3.04 -7.55 -6.09
CA ILE A 100 1.94 -8.17 -6.86
C ILE A 100 0.97 -7.10 -7.37
N ARG A 101 0.58 -6.15 -6.52
CA ARG A 101 -0.34 -5.07 -6.90
C ARG A 101 0.28 -4.20 -7.99
N LEU A 102 1.53 -3.77 -7.80
CA LEU A 102 2.26 -2.99 -8.78
C LEU A 102 2.37 -3.73 -10.11
N ALA A 103 2.72 -5.02 -10.09
CA ALA A 103 2.76 -5.81 -11.30
C ALA A 103 1.40 -5.86 -12.02
N SER A 104 0.30 -6.01 -11.28
CA SER A 104 -1.06 -5.94 -11.84
C SER A 104 -1.35 -4.58 -12.46
N ASP A 105 -1.03 -3.49 -11.76
CA ASP A 105 -1.30 -2.12 -12.20
C ASP A 105 -0.53 -1.75 -13.47
N TYR A 106 0.70 -2.24 -13.63
CA TYR A 106 1.52 -2.05 -14.82
C TYR A 106 1.30 -3.10 -15.93
N GLY A 107 0.38 -4.06 -15.72
CA GLY A 107 0.12 -5.12 -16.70
C GLY A 107 1.29 -6.09 -16.88
N PHE A 108 2.09 -6.31 -15.83
CA PHE A 108 3.18 -7.26 -15.77
C PHE A 108 2.68 -8.64 -15.31
N PRO A 109 2.54 -9.63 -16.21
CA PRO A 109 2.12 -10.97 -15.84
C PRO A 109 3.27 -11.71 -15.13
N LEU A 110 3.31 -11.61 -13.80
CA LEU A 110 4.30 -12.30 -12.97
C LEU A 110 4.17 -13.82 -13.14
N LYS A 111 5.30 -14.48 -13.28
CA LYS A 111 5.39 -15.95 -13.34
C LYS A 111 5.92 -16.53 -12.04
N THR A 112 6.89 -15.84 -11.42
CA THR A 112 7.59 -16.33 -10.23
C THR A 112 7.79 -15.20 -9.24
N ILE A 113 7.64 -15.51 -7.95
CA ILE A 113 7.97 -14.62 -6.85
C ILE A 113 9.09 -15.26 -6.04
N TYR A 114 10.15 -14.51 -5.74
CA TYR A 114 11.21 -14.90 -4.81
C TYR A 114 11.17 -14.04 -3.56
N SER A 115 11.30 -14.70 -2.41
CA SER A 115 11.62 -14.09 -1.11
C SER A 115 12.64 -14.97 -0.41
N ASP A 116 13.43 -14.40 0.50
CA ASP A 116 14.36 -15.14 1.35
C ASP A 116 13.73 -15.61 2.67
N SER A 117 12.49 -15.18 2.96
CA SER A 117 11.79 -15.56 4.18
C SER A 117 11.28 -17.00 4.13
N MET A 118 11.85 -17.85 4.98
CA MET A 118 11.52 -19.28 5.08
C MET A 118 10.12 -19.57 5.64
N THR A 119 9.44 -18.57 6.19
CA THR A 119 8.15 -18.72 6.90
C THR A 119 6.96 -18.13 6.16
N LEU A 120 7.14 -17.66 4.92
CA LEU A 120 6.04 -17.11 4.13
C LEU A 120 5.00 -18.17 3.76
N PRO A 121 3.70 -17.93 4.01
CA PRO A 121 2.64 -18.76 3.47
C PRO A 121 2.58 -18.60 1.93
N PRO A 122 2.05 -19.61 1.21
CA PRO A 122 1.91 -19.53 -0.25
C PRO A 122 1.15 -18.27 -0.66
N ALA A 123 1.60 -17.66 -1.76
CA ALA A 123 1.02 -16.43 -2.27
C ALA A 123 -0.51 -16.57 -2.38
N PRO A 124 -1.30 -15.61 -1.85
CA PRO A 124 -2.74 -15.68 -1.97
C PRO A 124 -3.09 -15.68 -3.46
N ALA A 125 -3.83 -16.71 -3.91
CA ALA A 125 -4.33 -16.77 -5.27
C ALA A 125 -5.06 -15.45 -5.56
N ALA A 126 -4.70 -14.79 -6.66
CA ALA A 126 -5.34 -13.56 -7.10
C ALA A 126 -6.86 -13.80 -7.15
N ARG A 127 -7.57 -13.33 -6.12
CA ARG A 127 -9.02 -13.33 -6.15
C ARG A 127 -9.36 -12.32 -7.23
N ALA A 128 -10.00 -12.80 -8.30
CA ALA A 128 -10.47 -11.95 -9.37
C ALA A 128 -11.20 -10.76 -8.75
N SER A 129 -10.68 -9.55 -8.99
CA SER A 129 -11.43 -8.33 -8.69
C SER A 129 -12.80 -8.46 -9.36
N PRO A 130 -13.89 -8.04 -8.71
CA PRO A 130 -15.14 -7.88 -9.44
C PRO A 130 -14.84 -6.99 -10.64
N LYS A 131 -15.17 -7.47 -11.83
CA LYS A 131 -15.13 -6.64 -13.04
C LYS A 131 -15.93 -5.39 -12.71
N LEU A 132 -15.29 -4.22 -12.82
CA LEU A 132 -16.00 -2.96 -12.85
C LEU A 132 -16.85 -3.00 -14.12
N GLN A 133 -18.11 -3.40 -13.99
CA GLN A 133 -19.07 -3.38 -15.08
C GLN A 133 -19.21 -1.91 -15.51
N ALA A 134 -18.79 -1.63 -16.73
CA ALA A 134 -19.04 -0.38 -17.43
C ALA A 134 -20.55 -0.05 -17.47
N PRO A 135 -20.94 1.23 -17.50
CA PRO A 135 -22.34 1.65 -17.46
C PRO A 135 -23.09 1.27 -18.75
N LEU A 136 -24.34 0.82 -18.59
CA LEU A 136 -25.31 0.54 -19.66
C LEU A 136 -26.01 1.83 -20.16
N PRO A 137 -26.64 1.80 -21.35
CA PRO A 137 -26.66 2.95 -22.26
C PRO A 137 -27.75 3.99 -21.97
N ILE A 138 -27.45 5.20 -22.44
CA ILE A 138 -28.31 6.39 -22.47
C ILE A 138 -29.56 6.08 -23.32
N LEU A 139 -30.72 6.09 -22.68
CA LEU A 139 -32.02 6.05 -23.38
C LEU A 139 -32.39 7.47 -23.82
N ALA A 140 -32.27 7.72 -25.12
CA ALA A 140 -32.84 8.91 -25.75
C ALA A 140 -34.37 8.86 -25.64
N MET A 141 -34.97 9.83 -24.95
CA MET A 141 -36.41 10.04 -24.93
C MET A 141 -36.74 11.32 -25.69
N ALA A 142 -37.61 11.14 -26.69
CA ALA A 142 -38.07 12.16 -27.61
C ALA A 142 -38.81 13.28 -26.87
N ALA A 143 -38.53 14.51 -27.32
CA ALA A 143 -39.31 15.69 -26.98
C ALA A 143 -40.72 15.59 -27.58
N THR A 144 -41.74 15.81 -26.76
CA THR A 144 -43.02 16.36 -27.23
C THR A 144 -43.43 17.51 -26.32
N SER A 145 -43.89 18.56 -26.99
CA SER A 145 -44.04 19.92 -26.46
C SER A 145 -45.44 20.20 -25.91
N LYS A 146 -45.50 21.21 -25.01
CA LYS A 146 -46.54 22.24 -24.79
C LYS A 146 -47.29 22.24 -23.44
N PRO A 147 -47.72 23.45 -22.98
CA PRO A 147 -47.34 23.96 -21.67
C PRO A 147 -48.51 24.04 -20.69
N LEU A 148 -48.23 23.97 -19.39
CA LEU A 148 -49.20 24.46 -18.40
C LEU A 148 -48.53 24.89 -17.08
N ALA A 149 -48.65 26.19 -16.82
CA ALA A 149 -48.69 26.86 -15.52
C ALA A 149 -47.50 26.72 -14.55
N THR A 150 -46.56 27.67 -14.66
CA THR A 150 -46.05 28.59 -13.60
C THR A 150 -45.84 28.14 -12.13
N ALA A 151 -45.77 26.85 -11.82
CA ALA A 151 -45.28 26.36 -10.53
C ALA A 151 -44.08 25.41 -10.69
N ALA A 152 -43.95 24.74 -11.84
CA ALA A 152 -42.86 23.81 -12.12
C ALA A 152 -41.51 24.51 -12.39
N ALA A 153 -41.52 25.73 -12.93
CA ALA A 153 -40.28 26.46 -13.24
C ALA A 153 -39.47 26.81 -11.98
N ALA A 154 -40.15 27.19 -10.88
CA ALA A 154 -39.47 27.45 -9.61
C ALA A 154 -38.84 26.17 -9.03
N VAL A 155 -39.55 25.03 -9.13
CA VAL A 155 -39.03 23.73 -8.66
C VAL A 155 -37.87 23.26 -9.53
N VAL A 156 -37.94 23.39 -10.85
CA VAL A 156 -36.85 23.03 -11.77
C VAL A 156 -35.65 23.95 -11.59
N VAL A 157 -35.84 25.26 -11.35
CA VAL A 157 -34.76 26.20 -11.04
C VAL A 157 -34.15 25.90 -9.67
N LEU A 158 -34.95 25.54 -8.66
CA LEU A 158 -34.44 25.12 -7.34
C LEU A 158 -33.69 23.78 -7.39
N VAL A 159 -34.18 22.81 -8.17
CA VAL A 159 -33.51 21.51 -8.38
C VAL A 159 -32.24 21.68 -9.22
N ALA A 160 -32.26 22.52 -10.27
CA ALA A 160 -31.07 22.84 -11.06
C ALA A 160 -30.04 23.63 -10.25
N ALA A 161 -30.47 24.58 -9.40
CA ALA A 161 -29.60 25.29 -8.47
C ALA A 161 -29.02 24.33 -7.41
N ALA A 162 -29.81 23.36 -6.92
CA ALA A 162 -29.33 22.33 -6.00
C ALA A 162 -28.33 21.34 -6.67
N LEU A 163 -28.51 21.00 -7.95
CA LEU A 163 -27.54 20.21 -8.72
C LEU A 163 -26.25 20.99 -9.04
N LEU A 164 -26.33 22.30 -9.22
CA LEU A 164 -25.17 23.18 -9.44
C LEU A 164 -24.44 23.55 -8.13
N LEU A 165 -25.04 23.25 -6.97
CA LEU A 165 -24.46 23.44 -5.63
C LEU A 165 -24.07 22.11 -4.97
N ALA A 166 -23.92 21.03 -5.75
CA ALA A 166 -23.35 19.80 -5.21
C ALA A 166 -22.03 20.14 -4.50
N PRO A 167 -21.90 19.88 -3.18
CA PRO A 167 -20.66 20.16 -2.48
C PRO A 167 -19.55 19.39 -3.19
N ALA A 168 -18.43 20.04 -3.49
CA ALA A 168 -17.22 19.33 -3.87
C ALA A 168 -16.94 18.33 -2.75
N ASP A 169 -17.03 17.02 -3.05
CA ASP A 169 -16.84 16.00 -2.04
C ASP A 169 -15.43 16.15 -1.46
N ALA A 170 -15.32 16.42 -0.16
CA ALA A 170 -14.05 16.61 0.54
C ALA A 170 -13.47 15.25 0.96
N SER A 171 -12.16 15.07 0.78
CA SER A 171 -11.51 13.84 1.22
C SER A 171 -11.48 13.84 2.76
N THR A 172 -11.78 12.69 3.36
CA THR A 172 -11.84 12.56 4.82
C THR A 172 -10.77 11.59 5.29
N LEU A 173 -9.99 11.99 6.29
CA LEU A 173 -9.11 11.08 7.03
C LEU A 173 -9.65 10.85 8.44
N THR A 174 -10.04 9.62 8.75
CA THR A 174 -10.36 9.18 10.10
C THR A 174 -9.14 8.52 10.72
N VAL A 175 -8.66 8.99 11.88
CA VAL A 175 -7.56 8.36 12.63
C VAL A 175 -8.07 7.67 13.89
N PHE A 176 -7.44 6.58 14.32
CA PHE A 176 -7.90 5.71 15.42
C PHE A 176 -6.89 5.68 16.58
N THR A 177 -7.36 5.64 17.82
CA THR A 177 -6.53 5.34 19.00
C THR A 177 -6.51 3.83 19.29
N GLY A 178 -5.59 3.37 20.14
CA GLY A 178 -5.58 1.96 20.60
C GLY A 178 -5.05 1.01 19.52
N PRO A 179 -5.23 -0.32 19.68
CA PRO A 179 -4.74 -1.27 18.68
C PRO A 179 -5.68 -1.32 17.46
N GLY A 180 -5.15 -1.04 16.28
CA GLY A 180 -5.92 -1.11 15.04
C GLY A 180 -7.02 -0.03 14.95
N CYS A 181 -8.02 -0.29 14.11
CA CYS A 181 -9.18 0.58 13.94
C CYS A 181 -10.28 0.36 14.99
N SER A 182 -9.93 0.04 16.24
CA SER A 182 -10.88 -0.38 17.28
C SER A 182 -11.18 0.67 18.35
N GLY A 183 -10.30 1.66 18.53
CA GLY A 183 -10.47 2.68 19.57
C GLY A 183 -11.22 3.92 19.12
N LYS A 184 -11.01 5.02 19.84
CA LYS A 184 -11.63 6.32 19.56
C LYS A 184 -11.14 6.87 18.23
N THR A 185 -12.03 7.56 17.52
CA THR A 185 -11.73 8.16 16.23
C THR A 185 -11.59 9.67 16.31
N LYS A 186 -10.91 10.25 15.33
CA LYS A 186 -10.96 11.67 15.00
C LYS A 186 -10.98 11.83 13.48
N ASP A 187 -11.94 12.58 12.99
CA ASP A 187 -12.04 12.92 11.57
C ASP A 187 -11.27 14.23 11.29
N VAL A 188 -10.43 14.18 10.27
CA VAL A 188 -9.69 15.29 9.69
C VAL A 188 -10.28 15.52 8.30
N ASN A 189 -11.18 16.49 8.20
CA ASN A 189 -12.16 16.53 7.10
C ASN A 189 -12.38 17.96 6.55
N TYR A 190 -12.27 19.00 7.37
CA TYR A 190 -12.91 20.28 7.01
C TYR A 190 -12.00 21.45 6.66
N VAL A 191 -10.71 21.42 6.99
CA VAL A 191 -9.81 22.55 6.74
C VAL A 191 -8.48 22.03 6.19
N CYS A 192 -7.92 22.75 5.22
CA CYS A 192 -6.60 22.46 4.67
C CYS A 192 -5.54 22.80 5.72
N GLY A 193 -4.44 22.06 5.74
CA GLY A 193 -3.33 22.37 6.64
C GLY A 193 -2.82 21.15 7.41
N CYS A 194 -1.94 21.45 8.36
CA CYS A 194 -1.24 20.44 9.12
C CYS A 194 -1.95 20.14 10.44
N TYR A 195 -2.15 18.85 10.72
CA TYR A 195 -2.82 18.36 11.92
C TYR A 195 -1.93 17.42 12.69
N ASP A 196 -1.85 17.62 14.00
CA ASP A 196 -1.28 16.64 14.92
C ASP A 196 -2.22 15.44 15.07
N ILE A 197 -1.69 14.26 14.77
CA ILE A 197 -2.34 12.96 14.93
C ILE A 197 -1.51 12.01 15.80
N SER A 198 -0.49 12.49 16.52
CA SER A 198 0.45 11.65 17.26
C SER A 198 -0.21 10.85 18.39
N TYR A 199 -1.39 11.27 18.85
CA TYR A 199 -2.21 10.54 19.83
C TYR A 199 -2.98 9.34 19.21
N TYR A 200 -3.21 9.36 17.91
CA TYR A 200 -4.04 8.39 17.18
C TYR A 200 -3.16 7.38 16.43
N GLN A 201 -2.47 6.53 17.19
CA GLN A 201 -1.50 5.58 16.62
C GLN A 201 -2.10 4.22 16.25
N GLY A 202 -3.43 4.04 16.31
CA GLY A 202 -4.06 2.74 16.07
C GLY A 202 -4.28 2.39 14.62
N GLY A 203 -4.38 3.40 13.76
CA GLY A 203 -4.71 3.20 12.35
C GLY A 203 -5.34 4.44 11.76
N TYR A 204 -5.66 4.37 10.47
CA TYR A 204 -6.40 5.41 9.78
C TYR A 204 -7.26 4.84 8.65
N HIS A 205 -8.26 5.61 8.25
CA HIS A 205 -9.10 5.36 7.09
C HIS A 205 -9.22 6.65 6.30
N PHE A 206 -8.63 6.67 5.11
CA PHE A 206 -8.69 7.79 4.18
C PHE A 206 -9.71 7.48 3.09
N VAL A 207 -10.73 8.33 2.98
CA VAL A 207 -11.72 8.30 1.91
C VAL A 207 -11.36 9.40 0.93
N PHE A 208 -11.04 9.01 -0.30
CA PHE A 208 -10.59 9.92 -1.36
C PHE A 208 -11.73 10.21 -2.33
N THR A 209 -12.03 11.48 -2.53
CA THR A 209 -13.16 11.97 -3.33
C THR A 209 -12.70 12.82 -4.53
N GLU A 210 -11.51 12.51 -5.07
CA GLU A 210 -10.91 13.15 -6.25
C GLU A 210 -10.52 14.63 -6.13
N GLY A 211 -10.60 15.25 -4.94
CA GLY A 211 -10.28 16.67 -4.75
C GLY A 211 -9.10 16.99 -3.82
N GLN A 212 -8.95 16.27 -2.71
CA GLN A 212 -7.99 16.63 -1.66
C GLN A 212 -7.02 15.49 -1.37
N LYS A 213 -5.73 15.73 -1.60
CA LYS A 213 -4.68 14.76 -1.25
C LYS A 213 -4.31 14.95 0.22
N ALA A 214 -3.87 13.88 0.86
CA ALA A 214 -3.31 13.96 2.20
C ALA A 214 -1.87 13.43 2.20
N TYR A 215 -1.04 13.96 3.09
CA TYR A 215 0.34 13.55 3.25
C TYR A 215 0.57 13.21 4.72
N LEU A 216 0.86 11.95 5.01
CA LEU A 216 1.19 11.51 6.37
C LEU A 216 2.66 11.76 6.66
N HIS A 217 2.94 12.34 7.82
CA HIS A 217 4.28 12.69 8.28
C HIS A 217 4.60 11.97 9.59
N THR A 218 5.81 11.42 9.67
CA THR A 218 6.46 10.86 10.85
C THR A 218 7.05 11.92 11.79
N SER A 219 7.28 13.14 11.30
CA SER A 219 7.53 14.31 12.15
C SER A 219 6.25 14.99 12.61
N TYR A 220 6.38 15.79 13.66
CA TYR A 220 5.36 16.76 14.04
C TYR A 220 5.33 17.91 13.04
N ASN A 221 4.22 18.62 12.95
CA ASN A 221 4.07 19.85 12.15
C ASN A 221 4.36 19.69 10.64
N CYS A 222 4.20 18.48 10.08
CA CYS A 222 4.31 18.22 8.65
C CYS A 222 5.67 18.61 8.04
N GLY A 223 6.76 18.43 8.79
CA GLY A 223 8.11 18.85 8.40
C GLY A 223 8.94 17.82 7.64
N ASP A 224 8.40 16.64 7.33
CA ASP A 224 9.18 15.60 6.64
C ASP A 224 9.55 16.01 5.22
N ALA A 225 10.81 15.76 4.85
CA ALA A 225 11.27 15.95 3.48
C ALA A 225 10.59 14.99 2.48
N GLN A 226 10.12 13.83 2.93
CA GLN A 226 9.49 12.79 2.12
C GLN A 226 8.25 12.23 2.86
N PRO A 227 7.09 12.92 2.78
CA PRO A 227 5.88 12.42 3.39
C PRO A 227 5.24 11.28 2.60
N TYR A 228 4.40 10.51 3.27
CA TYR A 228 3.66 9.41 2.65
C TYR A 228 2.36 9.91 2.00
N PRO A 229 2.21 9.82 0.67
CA PRO A 229 1.07 10.39 -0.03
C PRO A 229 -0.16 9.47 0.03
N LEU A 230 -1.32 10.05 0.29
CA LEU A 230 -2.64 9.43 0.19
C LEU A 230 -3.41 10.08 -0.95
N TYR A 231 -3.63 9.32 -2.02
CA TYR A 231 -4.24 9.77 -3.28
C TYR A 231 -5.32 8.81 -3.78
N LYS A 232 -5.72 7.84 -2.95
CA LYS A 232 -6.81 6.89 -3.17
C LYS A 232 -7.34 6.42 -1.82
N GLU A 233 -8.52 5.81 -1.80
CA GLU A 233 -9.08 5.24 -0.58
C GLU A 233 -8.12 4.22 0.04
N TYR A 234 -7.85 4.36 1.34
CA TYR A 234 -6.91 3.51 2.04
C TYR A 234 -7.34 3.29 3.49
N ARG A 235 -7.42 2.02 3.91
CA ARG A 235 -7.72 1.65 5.29
C ARG A 235 -6.56 0.87 5.88
N TYR A 236 -5.99 1.41 6.95
CA TYR A 236 -4.86 0.83 7.66
C TYR A 236 -5.22 0.64 9.13
N CYS A 237 -5.34 -0.60 9.58
CA CYS A 237 -5.79 -0.94 10.94
C CYS A 237 -4.68 -1.60 11.76
N TYR A 238 -3.48 -1.03 11.70
CA TYR A 238 -2.33 -1.41 12.52
C TYR A 238 -1.66 -0.18 13.09
N HIS A 239 -0.78 -0.39 14.07
CA HIS A 239 -0.07 0.68 14.72
C HIS A 239 0.66 1.57 13.72
N THR A 240 0.46 2.89 13.80
CA THR A 240 1.04 3.86 12.87
C THR A 240 2.10 4.69 13.55
N GLY A 241 3.22 4.94 12.87
CA GLY A 241 4.27 5.85 13.34
C GLY A 241 4.08 7.32 12.95
N PHE A 242 2.95 7.66 12.33
CA PHE A 242 2.68 9.01 11.86
C PHE A 242 2.30 9.94 13.02
N LYS A 243 2.84 11.15 13.01
CA LYS A 243 2.65 12.16 14.05
C LYS A 243 1.85 13.34 13.56
N SER A 244 1.87 13.61 12.26
CA SER A 244 1.05 14.66 11.66
C SER A 244 0.54 14.29 10.27
N VAL A 245 -0.48 14.98 9.81
CA VAL A 245 -1.00 14.88 8.45
C VAL A 245 -1.19 16.27 7.85
N LEU A 246 -0.77 16.45 6.60
CA LEU A 246 -1.06 17.64 5.81
C LEU A 246 -2.20 17.33 4.85
N MET A 247 -3.35 17.97 5.06
CA MET A 247 -4.47 17.95 4.12
C MET A 247 -4.26 19.06 3.08
N VAL A 248 -4.14 18.68 1.81
CA VAL A 248 -3.94 19.60 0.69
C VAL A 248 -5.26 19.78 -0.05
N CYS A 249 -5.67 21.04 -0.11
CA CYS A 249 -6.60 21.59 -1.07
C CYS A 249 -5.77 22.33 -2.14
#